data_AF-A0A2M7AW83-F1
#
_entry.id   AF-A0A2M7AW83-F1
#
_cell.length_a   1.000
_cell.length_b   1.000
_cell.length_c   1.000
_cell.angle_alpha   90.00
_cell.angle_beta   90.00
_cell.angle_gamma   90.00
#
_symmetry.space_group_name_H-M   'P 1'
#
loop_
_entity.id
_entity.type
_entity.pdbx_description
1 polymer ?
#
loop_
_entity_poly.entity_id
_entity_poly.type
_entity_poly.pdbx_seq_one_letter_code
_entity_poly.pdbx_strand_id
1 'polypeptide(L)'
;MTINKEKTLINFKKAQSHLGNIIQMVDNKEYCINIMQQNLAVIGLLKSAHQMLMENHLHTCFKNAMATNNERRKQEMIEEILTVTKLFNK
;
A
#
# COMPACT_ATOMS: atom_id res chain seq x y z
N MET A 1 18.62 -0.62 -2.85
CA MET A 1 17.17 -0.43 -3.01
C MET A 1 16.84 0.94 -2.43
N THR A 2 15.91 1.75 -2.97
CA THR A 2 15.58 3.04 -2.29
C THR A 2 14.99 2.71 -0.91
N ILE A 3 15.38 3.45 0.14
CA ILE A 3 15.00 3.20 1.54
C ILE A 3 13.48 2.98 1.71
N ASN A 4 12.65 3.64 0.90
CA ASN A 4 11.20 3.48 0.92
C ASN A 4 10.70 2.12 0.42
N LYS A 5 11.40 1.46 -0.51
CA LYS A 5 11.02 0.12 -1.00
C LYS A 5 11.27 -0.96 0.04
N GLU A 6 12.34 -0.85 0.83
CA GLU A 6 12.62 -1.79 1.93
C GLU A 6 11.61 -1.64 3.06
N LYS A 7 11.28 -0.40 3.47
CA LYS A 7 10.23 -0.15 4.48
C LYS A 7 8.86 -0.66 4.04
N THR A 8 8.51 -0.44 2.78
CA THR A 8 7.28 -0.98 2.18
C THR A 8 7.25 -2.52 2.29
N LEU A 9 8.34 -3.18 1.88
CA LEU A 9 8.43 -4.64 1.95
C LEU A 9 8.30 -5.16 3.39
N ILE A 10 8.90 -4.47 4.37
CA ILE A 10 8.76 -4.80 5.78
C ILE A 10 7.29 -4.73 6.22
N ASN A 11 6.56 -3.69 5.83
CA ASN A 11 5.13 -3.57 6.16
C ASN A 11 4.30 -4.70 5.53
N PHE A 12 4.58 -5.08 4.27
CA PHE A 12 3.89 -6.22 3.67
C PHE A 12 4.20 -7.54 4.37
N LYS A 13 5.45 -7.80 4.75
CA LYS A 13 5.81 -9.00 5.52
C LYS A 13 5.12 -9.04 6.88
N LYS A 14 5.02 -7.90 7.57
CA LYS A 14 4.26 -7.78 8.82
C LYS A 14 2.78 -8.06 8.59
N ALA A 15 2.17 -7.46 7.57
CA ALA A 15 0.77 -7.68 7.23
C ALA A 15 0.49 -9.15 6.93
N GLN A 16 1.36 -9.82 6.17
CA GLN A 16 1.27 -11.25 5.87
C GLN A 16 1.31 -12.10 7.15
N SER A 17 2.25 -11.84 8.06
CA SER A 17 2.38 -12.56 9.33
C SER A 17 1.13 -12.38 10.20
N HIS A 18 0.66 -11.13 10.35
CA HIS A 18 -0.55 -10.83 11.12
C HIS A 18 -1.80 -11.46 10.50
N LEU A 19 -1.91 -11.49 9.18
CA LEU A 19 -3.01 -12.16 8.50
C LEU A 19 -2.99 -13.68 8.76
N GLY A 20 -1.79 -14.29 8.79
CA GLY A 20 -1.62 -15.69 9.19
C GLY A 20 -2.16 -15.96 10.59
N ASN A 21 -1.90 -15.06 11.54
CA ASN A 21 -2.46 -15.18 12.90
C ASN A 21 -3.99 -15.06 12.89
N ILE A 22 -4.56 -14.11 12.14
CA ILE A 22 -6.01 -13.95 12.02
C ILE A 22 -6.67 -15.24 11.50
N ILE A 23 -6.08 -15.91 10.51
CA ILE A 23 -6.58 -17.19 10.01
C ILE A 23 -6.64 -18.23 11.14
N GLN A 24 -5.57 -18.35 11.92
CA GLN A 24 -5.53 -19.25 13.08
C GLN A 24 -6.57 -18.88 14.15
N MET A 25 -6.76 -17.58 14.43
CA MET A 25 -7.78 -17.13 15.37
C MET A 25 -9.19 -17.52 14.93
N VAL A 26 -9.48 -17.45 13.62
CA VAL A 26 -10.76 -17.87 13.04
C VAL A 26 -10.92 -19.39 13.17
N ASP A 27 -9.90 -20.17 12.81
CA ASP A 27 -9.93 -21.64 12.93
C ASP A 27 -10.14 -22.09 14.38
N ASN A 28 -9.53 -21.38 15.32
CA ASN A 28 -9.64 -21.62 16.77
C ASN A 28 -10.95 -21.08 17.38
N LYS A 29 -11.84 -20.47 16.58
CA LYS A 29 -13.12 -19.88 17.02
C LYS A 29 -12.93 -18.84 18.14
N GLU A 30 -11.87 -18.03 18.02
CA GLU A 30 -11.61 -16.96 18.98
C GLU A 30 -12.68 -15.86 18.94
N TYR A 31 -12.70 -15.03 19.99
CA TYR A 31 -13.68 -13.97 20.14
C TYR A 31 -13.61 -12.96 19.00
N CYS A 32 -14.75 -12.73 18.33
CA CYS A 32 -14.84 -11.95 17.10
C CYS A 32 -14.25 -10.54 17.22
N ILE A 33 -14.39 -9.88 18.37
CA ILE A 33 -13.84 -8.52 18.57
C ILE A 33 -12.31 -8.52 18.47
N ASN A 34 -11.64 -9.55 18.98
CA ASN A 34 -10.18 -9.65 18.89
C ASN A 34 -9.74 -9.83 17.44
N ILE A 35 -10.46 -10.68 16.69
CA ILE A 35 -10.23 -10.89 15.25
C ILE A 35 -10.42 -9.58 14.48
N MET A 36 -11.50 -8.84 14.77
CA MET A 36 -11.77 -7.54 14.15
C MET A 36 -10.65 -6.52 14.44
N GLN A 37 -10.15 -6.46 15.68
CA GLN A 37 -9.04 -5.57 16.03
C GLN A 37 -7.75 -5.94 15.28
N GLN A 38 -7.41 -7.22 15.19
CA GLN A 38 -6.24 -7.67 14.43
C GLN A 38 -6.40 -7.38 12.92
N ASN A 39 -7.60 -7.57 12.37
CA ASN A 39 -7.90 -7.22 10.98
C ASN A 39 -7.69 -5.72 10.71
N LEU A 40 -8.14 -4.85 11.62
CA LEU A 40 -7.89 -3.40 11.50
C LEU A 40 -6.39 -3.06 11.54
N ALA A 41 -5.60 -3.78 12.35
CA ALA A 41 -4.14 -3.62 12.37
C ALA A 41 -3.50 -4.00 11.01
N VAL A 42 -3.95 -5.10 10.39
CA VAL A 42 -3.50 -5.50 9.04
C VAL A 42 -3.85 -4.44 8.00
N ILE A 43 -5.09 -3.92 8.02
CA ILE A 43 -5.51 -2.84 7.13
C ILE A 43 -4.62 -1.60 7.31
N GLY A 44 -4.28 -1.25 8.56
CA GLY A 44 -3.35 -0.15 8.85
C GLY A 44 -1.96 -0.34 8.23
N LEU A 45 -1.40 -1.55 8.34
CA LEU A 45 -0.11 -1.89 7.73
C LEU A 45 -0.16 -1.78 6.20
N LEU A 46 -1.23 -2.27 5.57
CA LEU A 46 -1.40 -2.21 4.11
C LEU A 46 -1.59 -0.77 3.62
N LYS A 47 -2.38 0.06 4.33
CA LYS A 47 -2.53 1.49 4.03
C LYS A 47 -1.20 2.22 4.14
N SER A 48 -0.43 1.94 5.18
CA SER A 48 0.90 2.53 5.38
C SER A 48 1.88 2.13 4.26
N ALA A 49 1.90 0.84 3.87
CA ALA A 49 2.71 0.38 2.74
C ALA A 49 2.31 1.06 1.42
N HIS A 50 1.01 1.22 1.18
CA HIS A 50 0.50 1.90 -0.01
C HIS A 50 0.96 3.37 -0.07
N GLN A 51 0.86 4.11 1.04
CA GLN A 51 1.34 5.50 1.12
C GLN A 51 2.84 5.60 0.82
N MET A 52 3.66 4.70 1.37
CA MET A 52 5.11 4.68 1.09
C MET A 52 5.41 4.40 -0.40
N LEU A 53 4.65 3.51 -1.04
CA LEU A 53 4.77 3.26 -2.48
C LEU A 53 4.39 4.48 -3.31
N MET A 54 3.28 5.12 -2.97
CA MET A 54 2.80 6.32 -3.64
C MET A 54 3.85 7.45 -3.55
N GLU A 55 4.35 7.72 -2.34
CA GLU A 55 5.39 8.72 -2.10
C GLU A 55 6.65 8.43 -2.94
N ASN A 56 7.15 7.20 -2.91
CA ASN A 56 8.30 6.81 -3.71
C ASN A 56 8.04 6.96 -5.22
N HIS A 57 6.84 6.60 -5.70
CA HIS A 57 6.47 6.74 -7.10
C HIS A 57 6.43 8.21 -7.53
N LEU A 58 5.86 9.09 -6.70
CA LEU A 58 5.80 10.53 -6.94
C LEU A 58 7.20 11.16 -7.03
N HIS A 59 8.12 10.77 -6.14
CA HIS A 59 9.50 11.28 -6.16
C HIS A 59 10.39 10.72 -7.26
N THR A 60 10.00 9.62 -7.93
CA THR A 60 10.83 8.93 -8.93
C THR A 60 10.18 8.91 -10.30
N CYS A 61 9.30 7.95 -10.57
CA CYS A 61 8.64 7.75 -11.87
C CYS A 61 7.87 9.00 -12.31
N PHE A 62 7.06 9.56 -11.42
CA PHE A 62 6.25 10.73 -11.71
C PHE A 62 7.12 11.97 -11.96
N LYS A 63 8.03 12.29 -11.04
CA LYS A 63 8.97 13.42 -11.18
C LYS A 63 9.75 13.36 -12.49
N ASN A 64 10.26 12.18 -12.85
CA ASN A 64 11.00 11.99 -14.10
C ASN A 64 10.10 12.17 -15.33
N ALA A 65 8.86 11.67 -15.32
CA ALA A 65 7.92 11.86 -16.42
C ALA A 65 7.56 13.34 -16.63
N MET A 66 7.35 14.08 -15.53
CA MET A 66 7.03 15.51 -15.56
C MET A 66 8.20 16.37 -16.07
N ALA A 67 9.45 15.92 -15.89
CA ALA A 67 10.62 16.62 -16.40
C ALA A 67 10.84 16.42 -17.92
N THR A 68 10.08 15.54 -18.58
CA THR A 68 10.18 15.33 -20.04
C THR A 68 9.37 16.37 -20.82
N ASN A 69 9.69 16.56 -22.11
CA ASN A 69 8.87 17.36 -23.05
C ASN A 69 7.74 16.55 -23.70
N ASN A 70 7.43 15.35 -23.21
CA ASN A 70 6.42 14.47 -23.78
C ASN A 70 5.08 14.63 -23.05
N GLU A 71 4.21 15.47 -23.59
CA GLU A 71 2.89 15.75 -23.00
C GLU A 71 2.01 14.50 -22.87
N ARG A 72 2.07 13.58 -23.84
CA ARG A 72 1.34 12.30 -23.75
C ARG A 72 1.78 11.50 -22.52
N ARG A 73 3.09 11.43 -22.26
CA ARG A 73 3.64 10.72 -21.11
C ARG A 73 3.25 11.38 -19.78
N LYS A 74 3.15 12.72 -19.75
CA LYS A 74 2.67 13.45 -18.56
C LYS A 74 1.21 13.10 -18.28
N GLN A 75 0.36 13.12 -19.30
CA GLN A 75 -1.06 12.82 -19.15
C GLN A 75 -1.29 11.38 -18.67
N GLU A 76 -0.60 10.40 -19.25
CA GLU A 76 -0.64 8.99 -18.80
C GLU A 76 -0.32 8.87 -17.30
N MET A 77 0.76 9.53 -16.86
CA MET A 77 1.21 9.49 -15.48
C MET A 77 0.20 10.12 -14.51
N ILE A 78 -0.49 11.19 -14.91
CA ILE A 78 -1.57 11.80 -14.12
C ILE A 78 -2.76 10.84 -14.00
N GLU A 79 -3.15 10.19 -15.09
CA GLU A 79 -4.26 9.23 -15.09
C GLU A 79 -3.98 7.99 -14.24
N GLU A 80 -2.74 7.51 -14.22
CA GLU A 80 -2.30 6.42 -13.32
C GLU A 80 -2.54 6.81 -11.85
N ILE A 81 -2.10 8.00 -11.42
CA ILE A 81 -2.29 8.49 -10.05
C ILE A 81 -3.77 8.65 -9.70
N LEU A 82 -4.57 9.24 -10.59
CA LEU A 82 -6.00 9.42 -10.37
C LEU A 82 -6.72 8.07 -10.24
N THR A 83 -6.35 7.09 -11.06
CA THR A 83 -6.92 5.73 -11.01
C THR A 83 -6.63 5.07 -9.67
N VAL A 84 -5.38 5.11 -9.20
CA VAL A 84 -5.01 4.51 -7.91
C VAL A 84 -5.70 5.23 -6.74
N THR A 85 -5.78 6.57 -6.80
CA THR A 85 -6.43 7.37 -5.74
C THR A 85 -7.93 7.07 -5.64
N LYS A 86 -8.62 6.85 -6.76
CA LYS A 86 -10.03 6.41 -6.78
C LYS A 86 -10.21 5.04 -6.13
N LEU A 87 -9.25 4.14 -6.23
CA LEU A 87 -9.31 2.82 -5.58
C LEU A 87 -9.06 2.91 -4.08
N PHE A 88 -8.17 3.79 -3.64
CA PHE A 88 -7.86 3.97 -2.22
C PHE A 88 -9.01 4.54 -1.39
N ASN A 89 -9.86 5.37 -2.01
CA ASN A 89 -11.00 6.02 -1.37
C ASN A 89 -12.32 5.23 -1.47
N LYS A 90 -12.29 4.04 -2.10
CA LYS A 90 -13.42 3.10 -2.08
C LYS A 90 -13.33 2.21 -0.85
#